data_AF-A0A2T4TEJ5-F1
#
_entry.id   AF-A0A2T4TEJ5-F1
#
_cell.length_a   1.000
_cell.length_b   1.000
_cell.length_c   1.000
_cell.angle_alpha   90.00
_cell.angle_beta   90.00
_cell.angle_gamma   90.00
#
_symmetry.space_group_name_H-M   'P 1'
#
loop_
_entity.id
_entity.type
_entity.pdbx_description
1 polymer ?
#
loop_
_entity_poly.entity_id
_entity_poly.type
_entity_poly.pdbx_seq_one_letter_code
_entity_poly.pdbx_strand_id
1 'polypeptide(L)'
;MLLALVIAATVLKKKVGDRPNRERKVNERDTAWENVQENQMWCLQRYRKSDRARILNAQNIQMAWGTWSAMEDKFFRLSSGQFFRAGDVIGIDRGLYRHFGVYVGDGKVIHYAADDGDFGRNPSVRETTIKDFSKNIDDIFVLHFPGEGRAPEKIRKKMSRHYKTEKRGLCDFLFREKYELFSAEETVKRAYQRLGECAYNLTRNNCEHFALWCKTGVSASRQVDRFVSELVGI
;
A
#
# COMPACT_ATOMS: atom_id res chain seq x y z
N MET A 1 -11.04 15.09 28.64
CA MET A 1 -11.14 13.70 28.11
C MET A 1 -12.10 13.54 26.94
N LEU A 2 -13.31 14.12 26.94
CA LEU A 2 -14.25 13.99 25.80
C LEU A 2 -13.73 14.59 24.48
N LEU A 3 -13.01 15.73 24.52
CA LEU A 3 -12.51 16.40 23.31
C LEU A 3 -11.44 15.56 22.57
N ALA A 4 -10.60 14.83 23.32
CA ALA A 4 -9.60 13.92 22.76
C ALA A 4 -10.25 12.67 22.12
N LEU A 5 -11.37 12.18 22.67
CA LEU A 5 -12.16 11.11 22.07
C LEU A 5 -12.90 11.55 20.80
N VAL A 6 -13.34 12.82 20.71
CA VAL A 6 -13.96 13.37 19.50
C VAL A 6 -12.93 13.62 18.39
N ILE A 7 -11.72 14.09 18.73
CA ILE A 7 -10.59 14.19 17.79
C ILE A 7 -10.15 12.79 17.34
N ALA A 8 -10.03 11.83 18.26
CA ALA A 8 -9.77 10.44 17.91
C ALA A 8 -10.88 9.88 17.00
N ALA A 9 -12.16 10.12 17.27
CA ALA A 9 -13.29 9.66 16.45
C ALA A 9 -13.37 10.32 15.06
N THR A 10 -12.91 11.58 14.91
CA THR A 10 -12.82 12.26 13.61
C THR A 10 -11.58 11.85 12.82
N VAL A 11 -10.47 11.53 13.49
CA VAL A 11 -9.27 10.90 12.91
C VAL A 11 -9.51 9.42 12.55
N LEU A 12 -10.37 8.72 13.30
CA LEU A 12 -10.78 7.32 13.09
C LEU A 12 -11.74 7.13 11.90
N LYS A 13 -12.18 8.21 11.25
CA LYS A 13 -13.10 8.19 10.09
C LYS A 13 -12.43 8.60 8.78
N LYS A 14 -11.28 8.04 8.40
CA LYS A 14 -10.78 8.24 7.04
C LYS A 14 -10.04 6.99 6.53
N LYS A 15 -10.81 6.06 5.96
CA LYS A 15 -10.28 5.07 5.01
C LYS A 15 -9.99 5.80 3.70
N VAL A 16 -8.73 6.11 3.44
CA VAL A 16 -8.27 6.97 2.35
C VAL A 16 -7.25 6.16 1.55
N GLY A 17 -7.62 5.85 0.31
CA GLY A 17 -6.94 4.90 -0.57
C GLY A 17 -7.92 4.32 -1.58
N ASP A 18 -7.43 3.45 -2.46
CA ASP A 18 -8.22 2.78 -3.50
C ASP A 18 -9.23 1.82 -2.87
N ARG A 19 -10.51 2.21 -2.89
CA ARG A 19 -11.58 1.41 -2.27
C ARG A 19 -12.06 0.31 -3.21
N PRO A 20 -12.59 -0.82 -2.67
CA PRO A 20 -13.29 -1.82 -3.48
C PRO A 20 -14.33 -1.12 -4.34
N ASN A 21 -14.09 -1.14 -5.64
CA ASN A 21 -14.82 -0.32 -6.57
C ASN A 21 -16.25 -0.83 -6.71
N ARG A 22 -17.23 0.08 -6.63
CA ARG A 22 -18.60 -0.22 -7.06
C ARG A 22 -18.66 0.18 -8.52
N GLU A 23 -18.49 -0.80 -9.40
CA GLU A 23 -18.71 -0.64 -10.84
C GLU A 23 -20.08 0.00 -11.04
N ARG A 24 -20.06 1.25 -11.46
CA ARG A 24 -21.25 2.08 -11.65
C ARG A 24 -20.99 2.94 -12.87
N LYS A 25 -21.93 2.87 -13.82
CA LYS A 25 -21.97 3.83 -14.92
C LYS A 25 -22.22 5.22 -14.36
N VAL A 26 -21.33 6.14 -14.69
CA VAL A 26 -21.39 7.53 -14.27
C VAL A 26 -22.25 8.32 -15.26
N ASN A 27 -22.97 9.32 -14.74
CA ASN A 27 -23.69 10.27 -15.57
C ASN A 27 -22.70 11.30 -16.14
N GLU A 28 -22.62 11.41 -17.46
CA GLU A 28 -21.75 12.37 -18.16
C GLU A 28 -22.07 13.83 -17.83
N ARG A 29 -23.28 14.13 -17.34
CA ARG A 29 -23.70 15.47 -16.91
C ARG A 29 -23.37 15.77 -15.44
N ASP A 30 -22.64 14.90 -14.75
CA ASP A 30 -22.26 15.10 -13.34
C ASP A 30 -21.15 16.16 -13.21
N THR A 31 -21.57 17.43 -13.16
CA THR A 31 -20.69 18.61 -13.10
C THR A 31 -19.91 18.75 -11.80
N ALA A 32 -20.19 17.91 -10.80
CA ALA A 32 -19.42 17.87 -9.57
C ALA A 32 -18.01 17.28 -9.77
N TRP A 33 -17.78 16.66 -10.93
CA TRP A 33 -16.52 16.07 -11.36
C TRP A 33 -15.90 16.85 -12.51
N GLU A 34 -14.59 16.94 -12.48
CA GLU A 34 -13.77 17.56 -13.51
C GLU A 34 -12.90 16.50 -14.16
N ASN A 35 -12.93 16.40 -15.49
CA ASN A 35 -11.95 15.61 -16.24
C ASN A 35 -10.61 16.33 -16.14
N VAL A 36 -9.58 15.63 -15.65
CA VAL A 36 -8.23 16.21 -15.50
C VAL A 36 -7.25 15.57 -16.47
N GLN A 37 -7.32 14.26 -16.66
CA GLN A 37 -6.50 13.53 -17.61
C GLN A 37 -7.33 12.44 -18.29
N GLU A 38 -7.06 12.18 -19.56
CA GLU A 38 -7.79 11.20 -20.34
C GLU A 38 -6.89 10.58 -21.41
N ASN A 39 -7.07 9.29 -21.64
CA ASN A 39 -6.52 8.57 -22.79
C ASN A 39 -7.59 7.60 -23.32
N GLN A 40 -7.24 6.81 -24.33
CA GLN A 40 -8.18 5.90 -25.01
C GLN A 40 -8.88 4.90 -24.08
N MET A 41 -8.28 4.55 -22.93
CA MET A 41 -8.80 3.55 -22.00
C MET A 41 -9.33 4.14 -20.70
N TRP A 42 -8.78 5.27 -20.25
CA TRP A 42 -8.96 5.77 -18.89
C TRP A 42 -9.25 7.27 -18.86
N CYS A 43 -10.15 7.67 -17.96
CA CYS A 43 -10.39 9.07 -17.60
C CYS A 43 -10.19 9.27 -16.09
N LEU A 44 -9.26 10.14 -15.71
CA LEU A 44 -9.05 10.57 -14.33
C LEU A 44 -9.91 11.82 -14.07
N GLN A 45 -10.80 11.71 -13.09
CA GLN A 45 -11.67 12.80 -12.68
C GLN A 45 -11.40 13.22 -11.24
N ARG A 46 -11.39 14.53 -11.00
CA ARG A 46 -11.28 15.15 -9.67
C ARG A 46 -12.65 15.59 -9.18
N TYR A 47 -12.94 15.37 -7.90
CA TYR A 47 -14.11 15.94 -7.26
C TYR A 47 -13.85 17.40 -6.88
N ARG A 48 -14.71 18.32 -7.33
CA ARG A 48 -14.47 19.76 -7.12
C ARG A 48 -14.50 20.19 -5.64
N LYS A 49 -15.18 19.44 -4.76
CA LYS A 49 -15.42 19.84 -3.36
C LYS A 49 -14.52 19.15 -2.32
N SER A 50 -13.61 18.26 -2.72
CA SER A 50 -12.72 17.57 -1.78
C SER A 50 -11.49 17.00 -2.48
N ASP A 51 -10.53 16.49 -1.70
CA ASP A 51 -9.36 15.77 -2.22
C ASP A 51 -9.68 14.35 -2.73
N ARG A 52 -10.77 14.20 -3.49
CA ARG A 52 -11.23 12.91 -4.00
C ARG A 52 -11.08 12.85 -5.50
N ALA A 53 -10.75 11.65 -5.98
CA ALA A 53 -10.62 11.36 -7.39
C ALA A 53 -11.21 9.99 -7.70
N ARG A 54 -11.54 9.80 -8.97
CA ARG A 54 -11.99 8.52 -9.52
C ARG A 54 -11.38 8.29 -10.90
N ILE A 55 -11.25 7.03 -11.26
CA ILE A 55 -10.83 6.61 -12.61
C ILE A 55 -12.01 5.93 -13.27
N LEU A 56 -12.35 6.36 -14.48
CA LEU A 56 -13.36 5.72 -15.33
C LEU A 56 -12.69 4.93 -16.46
N ASN A 57 -13.33 3.88 -16.95
CA ASN A 57 -12.97 3.27 -18.23
C ASN A 57 -13.64 3.99 -19.41
N ALA A 58 -13.33 3.55 -20.63
CA ALA A 58 -13.92 4.04 -21.89
C ALA A 58 -15.46 3.95 -21.96
N GLN A 59 -16.12 3.15 -21.12
CA GLN A 59 -17.58 3.04 -21.04
C GLN A 59 -18.21 3.93 -19.94
N ASN A 60 -17.44 4.88 -19.39
CA ASN A 60 -17.84 5.72 -18.26
C ASN A 60 -18.24 4.91 -17.01
N ILE A 61 -17.68 3.70 -16.85
CA ILE A 61 -17.83 2.92 -15.62
C ILE A 61 -16.72 3.34 -14.68
N GLN A 62 -17.09 3.70 -13.44
CA GLN A 62 -16.10 3.95 -12.40
C GLN A 62 -15.35 2.66 -12.10
N MET A 63 -14.02 2.71 -12.20
CA MET A 63 -13.10 1.58 -12.01
C MET A 63 -12.27 1.72 -10.72
N ALA A 64 -11.98 2.94 -10.27
CA ALA A 64 -11.28 3.19 -9.02
C ALA A 64 -11.76 4.49 -8.35
N TRP A 65 -11.55 4.59 -7.04
CA TRP A 65 -11.86 5.77 -6.24
C TRP A 65 -10.92 5.89 -5.05
N GLY A 66 -10.40 7.08 -4.81
CA GLY A 66 -9.47 7.34 -3.71
C GLY A 66 -9.25 8.83 -3.46
N THR A 67 -8.11 9.16 -2.87
CA THR A 67 -7.55 10.52 -2.87
C THR A 67 -7.07 10.93 -4.25
N TRP A 68 -6.89 12.24 -4.44
CA TRP A 68 -6.24 12.75 -5.65
C TRP A 68 -4.88 12.06 -5.87
N SER A 69 -4.00 12.11 -4.87
CA SER A 69 -2.64 11.56 -4.96
C SER A 69 -2.61 10.08 -5.34
N ALA A 70 -3.39 9.22 -4.67
CA ALA A 70 -3.43 7.80 -5.00
C ALA A 70 -4.03 7.51 -6.39
N MET A 71 -5.04 8.27 -6.82
CA MET A 71 -5.67 8.02 -8.12
C MET A 71 -4.86 8.59 -9.27
N GLU A 72 -4.11 9.66 -9.07
CA GLU A 72 -3.14 10.16 -10.04
C GLU A 72 -2.03 9.11 -10.26
N ASP A 73 -1.47 8.55 -9.19
CA ASP A 73 -0.47 7.47 -9.29
C ASP A 73 -1.06 6.20 -9.93
N LYS A 74 -2.29 5.82 -9.55
CA LYS A 74 -2.99 4.68 -10.15
C LYS A 74 -3.27 4.90 -11.64
N PHE A 75 -3.70 6.09 -12.04
CA PHE A 75 -3.94 6.43 -13.44
C PHE A 75 -2.65 6.31 -14.26
N PHE A 76 -1.52 6.80 -13.75
CA PHE A 76 -0.22 6.64 -14.38
C PHE A 76 0.14 5.16 -14.58
N ARG A 77 0.00 4.33 -13.54
CA ARG A 77 0.26 2.88 -13.59
C ARG A 77 -0.62 2.13 -14.60
N LEU A 78 -1.89 2.52 -14.71
CA LEU A 78 -2.81 1.93 -15.68
C LEU A 78 -2.50 2.39 -17.11
N SER A 79 -2.07 3.63 -17.27
CA SER A 79 -1.77 4.22 -18.58
C SER A 79 -0.44 3.77 -19.17
N SER A 80 0.53 3.42 -18.31
CA SER A 80 1.86 2.94 -18.75
C SER A 80 1.87 1.47 -19.17
N GLY A 81 0.83 0.69 -18.83
CA GLY A 81 0.84 -0.77 -18.97
C GLY A 81 1.78 -1.50 -18.00
N GLN A 82 2.52 -0.76 -17.15
CA GLN A 82 3.41 -1.30 -16.13
C GLN A 82 2.90 -0.90 -14.75
N PHE A 83 2.19 -1.82 -14.12
CA PHE A 83 1.54 -1.51 -12.84
C PHE A 83 2.53 -1.38 -11.67
N PHE A 84 3.65 -2.12 -11.69
CA PHE A 84 4.66 -2.10 -10.64
C PHE A 84 5.92 -1.38 -11.13
N ARG A 85 6.55 -0.60 -10.25
CA ARG A 85 7.79 0.14 -10.48
C ARG A 85 8.82 -0.27 -9.45
N ALA A 86 10.08 -0.36 -9.85
CA ALA A 86 11.17 -0.70 -8.93
C ALA A 86 11.14 0.23 -7.70
N GLY A 87 11.31 -0.33 -6.51
CA GLY A 87 11.21 0.38 -5.23
C GLY A 87 9.80 0.52 -4.67
N ASP A 88 8.76 0.00 -5.34
CA ASP A 88 7.43 -0.11 -4.76
C ASP A 88 7.43 -1.11 -3.60
N VAL A 89 6.83 -0.71 -2.48
CA VAL A 89 6.38 -1.66 -1.46
C VAL A 89 5.06 -2.26 -1.93
N ILE A 90 5.04 -3.57 -2.14
CA ILE A 90 3.85 -4.30 -2.56
C ILE A 90 3.36 -5.21 -1.44
N GLY A 91 2.08 -5.51 -1.47
CA GLY A 91 1.49 -6.47 -0.56
C GLY A 91 0.33 -7.24 -1.14
N ILE A 92 0.03 -8.34 -0.50
CA ILE A 92 -1.05 -9.25 -0.88
C ILE A 92 -1.83 -9.72 0.34
N ASP A 93 -3.15 -9.77 0.21
CA ASP A 93 -4.04 -10.24 1.27
C ASP A 93 -4.18 -11.77 1.19
N ARG A 94 -3.65 -12.47 2.19
CA ARG A 94 -3.73 -13.93 2.34
C ARG A 94 -4.95 -14.37 3.15
N GLY A 95 -5.90 -13.47 3.40
CA GLY A 95 -7.10 -13.68 4.21
C GLY A 95 -6.85 -13.52 5.71
N LEU A 96 -5.97 -14.34 6.29
CA LEU A 96 -5.66 -14.27 7.72
C LEU A 96 -4.52 -13.30 8.06
N TYR A 97 -3.68 -13.00 7.09
CA TYR A 97 -2.53 -12.10 7.20
C TYR A 97 -2.28 -11.39 5.87
N ARG A 98 -1.34 -10.46 5.87
CA ARG A 98 -0.83 -9.82 4.66
C ARG A 98 0.62 -10.20 4.48
N HIS A 99 1.01 -10.42 3.23
CA HIS A 99 2.40 -10.63 2.88
C HIS A 99 2.93 -9.43 2.13
N PHE A 100 4.12 -8.96 2.47
CA PHE A 100 4.73 -7.75 1.90
C PHE A 100 6.07 -8.07 1.25
N GLY A 101 6.46 -7.23 0.29
CA GLY A 101 7.76 -7.29 -0.35
C GLY A 101 8.10 -5.97 -1.03
N VAL A 102 9.34 -5.86 -1.50
CA VAL A 102 9.81 -4.75 -2.34
C VAL A 102 9.90 -5.27 -3.77
N TYR A 103 9.18 -4.65 -4.70
CA TYR A 103 9.35 -4.93 -6.12
C TYR A 103 10.66 -4.29 -6.60
N VAL A 104 11.57 -5.08 -7.15
CA VAL A 104 12.93 -4.63 -7.50
C VAL A 104 13.15 -4.42 -9.00
N GLY A 105 12.10 -4.60 -9.82
CA GLY A 105 12.18 -4.55 -11.28
C GLY A 105 12.06 -5.93 -11.91
N ASP A 106 11.85 -5.98 -13.23
CA ASP A 106 11.88 -7.20 -14.05
C ASP A 106 11.08 -8.39 -13.51
N GLY A 107 9.90 -8.13 -12.93
CA GLY A 107 9.04 -9.17 -12.38
C GLY A 107 9.57 -9.80 -11.09
N LYS A 108 10.56 -9.20 -10.42
CA LYS A 108 11.19 -9.71 -9.20
C LYS A 108 10.74 -8.97 -7.95
N VAL A 109 10.71 -9.70 -6.84
CA VAL A 109 10.33 -9.20 -5.52
C VAL A 109 11.32 -9.71 -4.48
N ILE A 110 11.80 -8.84 -3.61
CA ILE A 110 12.52 -9.24 -2.40
C ILE A 110 11.55 -9.18 -1.22
N HIS A 111 11.50 -10.25 -0.45
CA HIS A 111 10.61 -10.34 0.71
C HIS A 111 11.21 -11.20 1.82
N TYR A 112 10.69 -11.06 3.03
CA TYR A 112 11.00 -11.97 4.12
C TYR A 112 10.01 -13.15 4.11
N ALA A 113 10.47 -14.36 3.84
CA ALA A 113 9.65 -15.56 3.74
C ALA A 113 10.44 -16.83 4.10
N ALA A 114 9.75 -17.95 4.25
CA ALA A 114 10.34 -19.27 4.49
C ALA A 114 10.59 -20.05 3.19
N ASP A 115 11.30 -21.17 3.29
CA ASP A 115 11.63 -22.05 2.14
C ASP A 115 10.38 -22.64 1.48
N ASP A 116 9.38 -22.98 2.29
CA ASP A 116 8.17 -23.68 1.90
C ASP A 116 6.92 -22.78 1.90
N GLY A 117 7.08 -21.46 2.04
CA GLY A 117 5.97 -20.53 1.97
C GLY A 117 6.22 -19.20 2.66
N ASP A 118 5.13 -18.51 3.01
CA ASP A 118 5.24 -17.21 3.68
C ASP A 118 5.70 -17.41 5.15
N PHE A 119 5.37 -18.58 5.72
CA PHE A 119 5.76 -19.04 7.04
C PHE A 119 6.25 -20.48 6.95
N GLY A 120 7.30 -20.83 7.69
CA GLY A 120 7.87 -22.17 7.65
C GLY A 120 9.34 -22.19 8.05
N ARG A 121 10.10 -23.12 7.47
CA ARG A 121 11.50 -23.35 7.86
C ARG A 121 12.43 -22.30 7.27
N ASN A 122 13.47 -21.98 8.03
CA ASN A 122 14.57 -21.08 7.66
C ASN A 122 14.09 -19.74 7.06
N PRO A 123 13.19 -19.00 7.72
CA PRO A 123 12.72 -17.74 7.19
C PRO A 123 13.88 -16.77 7.02
N SER A 124 13.96 -16.16 5.83
CA SER A 124 14.99 -15.20 5.50
C SER A 124 14.50 -14.19 4.46
N VAL A 125 15.21 -13.08 4.35
CA VAL A 125 15.06 -12.16 3.21
C VAL A 125 15.57 -12.85 1.95
N ARG A 126 14.72 -12.95 0.93
CA ARG A 126 15.01 -13.69 -0.31
C ARG A 126 14.40 -13.01 -1.53
N GLU A 127 14.99 -13.25 -2.70
CA GLU A 127 14.43 -12.84 -3.99
C GLU A 127 13.51 -13.94 -4.53
N THR A 128 12.40 -13.52 -5.15
CA THR A 128 11.45 -14.41 -5.82
C THR A 128 10.82 -13.70 -7.02
N THR A 129 10.05 -14.42 -7.83
CA THR A 129 9.26 -13.81 -8.90
C THR A 129 7.96 -13.23 -8.34
N ILE A 130 7.39 -12.22 -9.00
CA ILE A 130 6.09 -11.68 -8.64
C ILE A 130 4.99 -12.74 -8.73
N LYS A 131 5.13 -13.70 -9.65
CA LYS A 131 4.22 -14.84 -9.80
C LYS A 131 4.23 -15.71 -8.55
N ASP A 132 5.41 -16.09 -8.07
CA ASP A 132 5.56 -16.94 -6.88
C ASP A 132 5.21 -16.17 -5.60
N PHE A 133 5.63 -14.91 -5.49
CA PHE A 133 5.20 -13.99 -4.44
C PHE A 133 3.67 -13.95 -4.35
N SER A 134 3.00 -13.82 -5.49
CA SER A 134 1.54 -13.72 -5.54
C SER A 134 0.82 -15.04 -5.23
N LYS A 135 1.47 -16.19 -5.43
CA LYS A 135 0.83 -17.52 -5.42
C LYS A 135 -0.43 -17.55 -6.32
N ASN A 136 -0.34 -16.94 -7.50
CA ASN A 136 -1.42 -16.80 -8.48
C ASN A 136 -2.63 -15.97 -8.01
N ILE A 137 -2.50 -15.18 -6.95
CA ILE A 137 -3.53 -14.22 -6.53
C ILE A 137 -3.28 -12.88 -7.23
N ASP A 138 -4.24 -12.42 -8.02
CA ASP A 138 -4.10 -11.19 -8.82
C ASP A 138 -4.39 -9.89 -8.05
N ASP A 139 -4.96 -9.97 -6.84
CA ASP A 139 -5.23 -8.81 -5.96
C ASP A 139 -3.99 -8.39 -5.16
N ILE A 140 -2.98 -7.93 -5.89
CA ILE A 140 -1.78 -7.31 -5.34
C ILE A 140 -2.05 -5.80 -5.19
N PHE A 141 -1.62 -5.20 -4.08
CA PHE A 141 -1.65 -3.76 -3.87
C PHE A 141 -0.24 -3.20 -3.78
N VAL A 142 -0.09 -1.95 -4.23
CA VAL A 142 1.06 -1.11 -3.95
C VAL A 142 0.73 -0.23 -2.76
N LEU A 143 1.69 -0.07 -1.85
CA LEU A 143 1.61 0.89 -0.76
C LEU A 143 2.14 2.24 -1.26
N HIS A 144 1.23 3.15 -1.57
CA HIS A 144 1.51 4.50 -2.05
C HIS A 144 1.80 5.44 -0.90
N PHE A 145 2.88 6.21 -0.98
CA PHE A 145 3.27 7.17 0.04
C PHE A 145 3.02 8.58 -0.48
N PRO A 146 1.96 9.30 -0.05
CA PRO A 146 1.59 10.60 -0.60
C PRO A 146 2.48 11.76 -0.12
N GLY A 147 3.58 11.46 0.58
CA GLY A 147 4.53 12.43 1.13
C GLY A 147 4.90 12.13 2.59
N GLU A 148 5.97 12.76 3.07
CA GLU A 148 6.50 12.57 4.43
C GLU A 148 5.44 12.83 5.51
N GLY A 149 5.36 11.92 6.48
CA GLY A 149 4.45 12.04 7.63
C GLY A 149 2.96 11.86 7.32
N ARG A 150 2.57 11.52 6.07
CA ARG A 150 1.20 11.13 5.74
C ARG A 150 1.04 9.62 5.82
N ALA A 151 -0.13 9.12 6.20
CA ALA A 151 -0.35 7.67 6.12
C ALA A 151 -0.32 7.22 4.66
N PRO A 152 0.37 6.12 4.32
CA PRO A 152 0.33 5.55 3.00
C PRO A 152 -1.02 4.91 2.72
N GLU A 153 -1.30 4.80 1.43
CA GLU A 153 -2.58 4.45 0.88
C GLU A 153 -2.39 3.23 0.00
N LYS A 154 -3.31 2.27 0.05
CA LYS A 154 -3.24 1.13 -0.85
C LYS A 154 -3.76 1.52 -2.23
N ILE A 155 -3.02 1.15 -3.26
CA ILE A 155 -3.43 1.19 -4.66
C ILE A 155 -3.50 -0.25 -5.16
N ARG A 156 -4.70 -0.77 -5.47
CA ARG A 156 -4.89 -2.17 -5.88
C ARG A 156 -4.77 -2.32 -7.38
N LYS A 157 -4.07 -3.37 -7.82
CA LYS A 157 -4.01 -3.80 -9.22
C LYS A 157 -5.37 -4.24 -9.72
N LYS A 158 -6.08 -5.02 -8.91
CA LYS A 158 -7.41 -5.51 -9.25
C LYS A 158 -8.44 -4.39 -9.16
N MET A 159 -9.23 -4.22 -10.23
CA MET A 159 -10.28 -3.19 -10.33
C MET A 159 -11.68 -3.72 -9.95
N SER A 160 -11.87 -5.03 -9.96
CA SER A 160 -13.14 -5.66 -9.63
C SER A 160 -13.45 -5.59 -8.15
N ARG A 161 -14.72 -5.47 -7.79
CA ARG A 161 -15.17 -5.45 -6.39
C ARG A 161 -14.80 -6.73 -5.65
N HIS A 162 -14.08 -6.63 -4.53
CA HIS A 162 -13.92 -7.73 -3.59
C HIS A 162 -14.34 -7.29 -2.18
N TYR A 163 -15.30 -8.02 -1.59
CA TYR A 163 -15.79 -7.75 -0.23
C TYR A 163 -14.87 -8.45 0.76
N LYS A 164 -13.85 -7.75 1.26
CA LYS A 164 -13.16 -8.14 2.48
C LYS A 164 -13.00 -6.91 3.37
N THR A 165 -13.47 -7.02 4.61
CA THR A 165 -13.23 -6.01 5.63
C THR A 165 -11.72 -5.89 5.84
N GLU A 166 -11.12 -4.77 5.45
CA GLU A 166 -9.69 -4.56 5.69
C GLU A 166 -9.44 -4.53 7.21
N LYS A 167 -8.73 -5.54 7.73
CA LYS A 167 -8.19 -5.54 9.09
C LYS A 167 -7.09 -4.49 9.21
N ARG A 168 -6.96 -3.82 10.36
CA ARG A 168 -5.86 -2.88 10.55
C ARG A 168 -4.52 -3.64 10.60
N GLY A 169 -3.50 -3.10 9.96
CA GLY A 169 -2.12 -3.63 9.95
C GLY A 169 -1.16 -2.67 10.65
N LEU A 170 0.11 -3.04 10.71
CA LEU A 170 1.14 -2.22 11.37
C LEU A 170 1.37 -0.89 10.64
N CYS A 171 1.19 -0.84 9.31
CA CYS A 171 1.09 0.40 8.55
C CYS A 171 0.16 1.39 9.27
N ASP A 172 -1.02 0.96 9.72
CA ASP A 172 -1.97 1.88 10.37
C ASP A 172 -1.46 2.45 11.70
N PHE A 173 -0.40 1.86 12.28
CA PHE A 173 0.21 2.24 13.55
C PHE A 173 1.50 3.05 13.41
N LEU A 174 2.40 2.68 12.48
CA LEU A 174 3.71 3.33 12.31
C LEU A 174 3.61 4.80 11.87
N PHE A 175 2.56 5.17 11.14
CA PHE A 175 2.45 6.52 10.58
C PHE A 175 1.86 7.57 11.54
N ARG A 176 1.97 7.32 12.85
CA ARG A 176 1.86 8.36 13.87
C ARG A 176 3.15 9.18 14.02
N GLU A 177 4.30 8.65 13.62
CA GLU A 177 5.57 9.38 13.61
C GLU A 177 5.93 9.89 12.21
N LYS A 178 6.71 10.99 12.15
CA LYS A 178 7.33 11.45 10.90
C LYS A 178 8.31 10.38 10.40
N TYR A 179 8.27 10.12 9.11
CA TYR A 179 9.19 9.21 8.43
C TYR A 179 9.70 9.89 7.17
N GLU A 180 10.97 9.63 6.85
CA GLU A 180 11.58 10.05 5.58
C GLU A 180 11.32 8.98 4.53
N LEU A 181 11.27 9.40 3.26
CA LEU A 181 11.05 8.51 2.13
C LEU A 181 12.33 8.34 1.32
N PHE A 182 12.83 7.11 1.25
CA PHE A 182 13.94 6.79 0.36
C PHE A 182 13.48 6.75 -1.10
N SER A 183 14.41 7.09 -2.00
CA SER A 183 14.21 6.97 -3.44
C SER A 183 13.92 5.52 -3.85
N ALA A 184 13.40 5.32 -5.05
CA ALA A 184 13.19 3.99 -5.61
C ALA A 184 14.50 3.17 -5.60
N GLU A 185 15.58 3.78 -6.08
CA GLU A 185 16.92 3.18 -6.13
C GLU A 185 17.43 2.79 -4.74
N GLU A 186 17.36 3.69 -3.76
CA GLU A 186 17.82 3.41 -2.41
C GLU A 186 16.92 2.35 -1.74
N THR A 187 15.61 2.35 -2.00
CA THR A 187 14.70 1.29 -1.51
C THR A 187 15.12 -0.09 -2.03
N VAL A 188 15.44 -0.20 -3.32
CA VAL A 188 15.91 -1.45 -3.94
C VAL A 188 17.26 -1.88 -3.40
N LYS A 189 18.21 -0.95 -3.31
CA LYS A 189 19.55 -1.20 -2.74
C LYS A 189 19.46 -1.73 -1.31
N ARG A 190 18.61 -1.14 -0.47
CA ARG A 190 18.36 -1.57 0.91
C ARG A 190 17.73 -2.95 0.99
N ALA A 191 16.86 -3.30 0.04
CA ALA A 191 16.30 -4.65 -0.04
C ALA A 191 17.39 -5.69 -0.36
N TYR A 192 18.28 -5.40 -1.31
CA TYR A 192 19.41 -6.27 -1.65
C TYR A 192 20.43 -6.41 -0.51
N GLN A 193 20.70 -5.34 0.25
CA GLN A 193 21.63 -5.36 1.39
C GLN A 193 21.27 -6.37 2.48
N ARG A 194 20.00 -6.76 2.59
CA ARG A 194 19.53 -7.67 3.63
C ARG A 194 19.26 -9.09 3.12
N LEU A 195 19.56 -9.42 1.86
CA LEU A 195 19.39 -10.78 1.34
C LEU A 195 20.11 -11.80 2.24
N GLY A 196 19.42 -12.90 2.53
CA GLY A 196 19.89 -13.97 3.40
C GLY A 196 19.72 -13.70 4.89
N GLU A 197 19.24 -12.53 5.32
CA GLU A 197 19.05 -12.24 6.73
C GLU A 197 17.90 -13.05 7.34
N CYS A 198 18.17 -13.76 8.43
CA CYS A 198 17.23 -14.68 9.09
C CYS A 198 16.64 -14.16 10.42
N ALA A 199 17.04 -12.96 10.87
CA ALA A 199 16.73 -12.48 12.22
C ALA A 199 15.37 -11.76 12.30
N TYR A 200 14.47 -12.26 13.16
CA TYR A 200 13.63 -11.57 14.16
C TYR A 200 12.36 -12.39 14.49
N ASN A 201 11.94 -12.37 15.76
CA ASN A 201 10.83 -13.18 16.29
C ASN A 201 9.43 -12.78 15.76
N LEU A 202 8.60 -13.80 15.53
CA LEU A 202 7.18 -13.84 15.12
C LEU A 202 6.84 -13.32 13.71
N THR A 203 6.50 -14.29 12.86
CA THR A 203 6.51 -14.25 11.39
C THR A 203 5.51 -13.30 10.72
N ARG A 204 4.47 -12.81 11.40
CA ARG A 204 3.38 -12.06 10.76
C ARG A 204 3.74 -10.62 10.38
N ASN A 205 4.69 -10.00 11.08
CA ASN A 205 5.04 -8.60 10.86
C ASN A 205 6.42 -8.41 10.22
N ASN A 206 7.26 -9.45 10.13
CA ASN A 206 8.64 -9.29 9.63
C ASN A 206 8.71 -8.87 8.15
N CYS A 207 7.84 -9.41 7.29
CA CYS A 207 7.81 -9.00 5.89
C CYS A 207 7.32 -7.55 5.73
N GLU A 208 6.34 -7.13 6.54
CA GLU A 208 5.88 -5.74 6.61
C GLU A 208 6.98 -4.83 7.13
N HIS A 209 7.66 -5.21 8.22
CA HIS A 209 8.80 -4.48 8.79
C HIS A 209 9.93 -4.34 7.77
N PHE A 210 10.31 -5.43 7.12
CA PHE A 210 11.37 -5.45 6.13
C PHE A 210 11.05 -4.48 4.98
N ALA A 211 9.86 -4.60 4.39
CA ALA A 211 9.47 -3.78 3.25
C ALA A 211 9.35 -2.30 3.61
N LEU A 212 8.77 -1.99 4.77
CA LEU A 212 8.68 -0.61 5.27
C LEU A 212 10.05 -0.04 5.62
N TRP A 213 10.91 -0.81 6.30
CA TRP A 213 12.28 -0.40 6.61
C TRP A 213 13.08 -0.10 5.34
N CYS A 214 12.90 -0.87 4.27
CA CYS A 214 13.55 -0.58 2.98
C CYS A 214 13.12 0.80 2.47
N LYS A 215 11.84 1.16 2.61
CA LYS A 215 11.28 2.40 2.08
C LYS A 215 11.48 3.63 2.96
N THR A 216 11.49 3.46 4.29
CA THR A 216 11.43 4.57 5.24
C THR A 216 12.53 4.59 6.29
N GLY A 217 13.31 3.51 6.41
CA GLY A 217 14.32 3.36 7.46
C GLY A 217 13.76 3.06 8.84
N VAL A 218 12.43 3.10 8.98
CA VAL A 218 11.75 2.86 10.25
C VAL A 218 11.75 1.37 10.57
N SER A 219 12.41 1.00 11.67
CA SER A 219 12.33 -0.34 12.25
C SER A 219 11.23 -0.38 13.31
N ALA A 220 10.22 -1.22 13.12
CA ALA A 220 9.08 -1.29 14.01
C ALA A 220 9.39 -1.74 15.45
N SER A 221 10.42 -2.57 15.69
CA SER A 221 10.78 -2.92 17.08
C SER A 221 11.13 -1.66 17.88
N ARG A 222 11.99 -0.78 17.35
CA ARG A 222 12.43 0.44 18.06
C ARG A 222 11.29 1.41 18.39
N GLN A 223 10.26 1.49 17.54
CA GLN A 223 9.11 2.38 17.79
C GLN A 223 8.02 1.71 18.63
N VAL A 224 7.80 0.40 18.50
CA VAL A 224 6.91 -0.34 19.39
C VAL A 224 7.50 -0.37 20.80
N ASP A 225 8.81 -0.57 20.94
CA ASP A 225 9.52 -0.50 22.22
C ASP A 225 9.41 0.91 22.82
N ARG A 226 9.65 1.97 22.03
CA ARG A 226 9.46 3.37 22.48
C ARG A 226 8.02 3.66 22.91
N PHE A 227 7.04 3.26 22.09
CA PHE A 227 5.62 3.49 22.38
C PHE A 227 5.16 2.71 23.60
N VAL A 228 5.62 1.45 23.77
CA VAL A 228 5.37 0.67 24.97
C VAL A 228 5.99 1.37 26.17
N SER A 229 7.27 1.73 26.12
CA SER A 229 7.96 2.51 27.17
C SER A 229 7.21 3.79 27.57
N GLU A 230 6.75 4.59 26.61
CA GLU A 230 5.96 5.80 26.86
C GLU A 230 4.57 5.50 27.46
N LEU A 231 3.97 4.36 27.11
CA LEU A 231 2.65 3.96 27.61
C LEU A 231 2.70 3.31 29.00
N VAL A 232 3.79 2.60 29.33
CA VAL A 232 4.04 2.00 30.66
C VAL A 232 4.88 2.88 31.59
N GLY A 233 5.39 4.01 31.12
CA GLY A 233 6.15 4.96 31.94
C GLY A 233 7.50 4.40 32.42
N ILE A 234 8.22 3.67 31.56
CA ILE A 234 9.56 3.13 31.82
C ILE A 234 10.53 3.60 30.74
#